data_AF-A0A3B9CY45-F1
#
_entry.id   AF-A0A3B9CY45-F1
#
_cell.length_a   1.000
_cell.length_b   1.000
_cell.length_c   1.000
_cell.angle_alpha   90.00
_cell.angle_beta   90.00
_cell.angle_gamma   90.00
#
_symmetry.space_group_name_H-M   'P 1'
#
loop_
_entity.id
_entity.type
_entity.pdbx_description
1 polymer ?
#
loop_
_entity_poly.entity_id
_entity_poly.type
_entity_poly.pdbx_seq_one_letter_code
_entity_poly.pdbx_strand_id
1 'polypeptide(L)' 'SRAKLVEPTRKVQRRMTIWSHPAFAMKSVFARNDKELVRVDLAQKKQ' A
#
# COMPACT_ATOMS: atom_id res chain seq x y z
N SER A 1 -10.83 6.35 9.10
CA SER A 1 -9.61 7.07 8.68
C SER A 1 -9.08 6.44 7.39
N ARG A 2 -8.36 7.20 6.54
CA ARG A 2 -7.72 6.72 5.30
C ARG A 2 -6.26 7.15 5.32
N ALA A 3 -5.35 6.34 4.80
CA ALA A 3 -3.92 6.65 4.72
C ALA A 3 -3.39 6.38 3.30
N LYS A 4 -2.51 7.25 2.82
CA LYS A 4 -1.84 7.10 1.53
C LYS A 4 -0.54 6.32 1.75
N LEU A 5 -0.45 5.11 1.20
CA LEU A 5 0.71 4.23 1.42
C LEU A 5 1.74 4.29 0.29
N VAL A 6 1.29 4.36 -0.96
CA VAL A 6 2.13 4.33 -2.17
C VAL A 6 1.52 5.22 -3.24
N GLU A 7 2.37 5.78 -4.11
CA GLU A 7 1.91 6.58 -5.25
C GLU A 7 1.39 5.69 -6.39
N PRO A 8 0.33 6.11 -7.10
CA PRO A 8 -0.11 5.42 -8.29
C PRO A 8 0.83 5.66 -9.46
N THR A 9 1.32 4.57 -10.06
CA THR A 9 2.33 4.62 -11.13
C THR A 9 1.75 4.48 -12.53
N ARG A 10 0.52 3.95 -12.68
CA ARG A 10 -0.08 3.67 -14.00
C ARG A 10 -1.29 4.54 -14.25
N LYS A 11 -1.38 5.13 -15.45
CA LYS A 11 -2.59 5.82 -15.91
C LYS A 11 -3.54 4.80 -16.52
N VAL A 12 -4.69 4.58 -15.90
CA VAL A 12 -5.76 3.75 -16.45
C VAL A 12 -6.97 4.63 -16.70
N GLN A 13 -7.34 4.74 -17.98
CA GLN A 13 -8.38 5.66 -18.45
C GLN A 13 -8.12 7.09 -17.93
N ARG A 14 -9.00 7.61 -17.05
CA ARG A 14 -8.95 8.96 -16.48
C ARG A 14 -8.34 9.01 -15.07
N ARG A 15 -7.84 7.91 -14.51
CA ARG A 15 -7.29 7.87 -13.14
C ARG A 15 -5.91 7.23 -13.07
N MET A 16 -5.09 7.75 -12.15
CA MET A 16 -3.85 7.09 -11.75
C MET A 16 -4.18 5.95 -10.79
N THR A 17 -3.75 4.75 -11.12
CA THR A 17 -4.14 3.50 -10.44
C THR A 17 -2.91 2.63 -10.17
N ILE A 18 -3.03 1.79 -9.15
CA ILE A 18 -2.09 0.73 -8.81
C ILE A 18 -2.84 -0.59 -8.99
N TRP A 19 -2.25 -1.58 -9.67
CA TRP A 19 -2.89 -2.88 -9.96
C TRP A 19 -2.45 -4.02 -9.02
N SER A 20 -1.72 -3.69 -7.95
CA SER A 20 -1.35 -4.68 -6.93
C SER A 20 -2.39 -4.66 -5.81
N HIS A 21 -3.03 -5.80 -5.56
CA HIS A 21 -3.85 -5.96 -4.36
C HIS A 21 -2.96 -5.87 -3.11
N PRO A 22 -3.35 -5.07 -2.09
CA PRO A 22 -2.62 -5.06 -0.83
C PRO A 22 -2.75 -6.43 -0.17
N ALA A 23 -1.65 -6.94 0.37
CA ALA A 23 -1.62 -8.20 1.10
C ALA A 23 -1.52 -7.93 2.59
N PHE A 24 -2.21 -8.74 3.40
CA PHE A 24 -2.11 -8.69 4.85
C PHE A 24 -1.40 -9.95 5.37
N ALA A 25 -0.27 -9.76 6.04
CA ALA A 25 0.51 -10.82 6.66
C ALA A 25 1.34 -10.26 7.82
N MET A 26 1.71 -11.09 8.80
CA MET A 26 2.58 -10.67 9.90
C MET A 26 2.10 -9.43 10.68
N LYS A 27 0.78 -9.25 10.81
CA LYS A 27 0.15 -8.02 11.37
C LYS A 27 0.59 -6.75 10.65
N SER A 28 0.93 -6.86 9.37
CA SER A 28 1.39 -5.75 8.54
C SER A 28 0.63 -5.74 7.21
N VAL A 29 0.46 -4.54 6.65
CA VAL A 29 -0.07 -4.35 5.29
C VAL A 29 1.10 -4.18 4.34
N PHE A 30 1.11 -4.97 3.27
CA PHE A 30 2.05 -4.88 2.18
C PHE A 30 1.38 -4.24 0.98
N ALA A 31 1.82 -3.03 0.62
CA ALA A 31 1.32 -2.28 -0.51
C ALA A 31 2.45 -2.09 -1.53
N ARG A 32 2.16 -2.28 -2.82
CA ARG A 32 3.17 -2.27 -3.89
C ARG A 32 2.71 -1.47 -5.09
N ASN A 33 3.61 -0.73 -5.72
CA ASN A 33 3.44 -0.19 -7.07
C ASN A 33 4.58 -0.69 -7.99
N ASP A 34 4.69 -0.17 -9.20
CA ASP A 34 5.75 -0.62 -10.14
C ASP A 34 7.18 -0.19 -9.71
N LYS A 35 7.32 0.69 -8.71
CA LYS A 35 8.60 1.28 -8.27
C LYS A 35 9.05 0.80 -6.89
N GLU A 36 8.10 0.51 -5.99
CA GLU A 36 8.38 0.24 -4.59
C GLU A 36 7.38 -0.75 -3.96
N LEU A 37 7.84 -1.43 -2.90
CA LEU A 37 7.04 -2.27 -2.02
C LEU A 37 7.19 -1.74 -0.60
N VAL A 38 6.08 -1.35 0.01
CA VAL A 38 6.03 -0.80 1.37
C VAL A 38 5.37 -1.80 2.29
N ARG A 39 5.98 -2.02 3.46
CA ARG A 39 5.39 -2.75 4.58
C ARG A 39 5.00 -1.74 5.66
N VAL A 40 3.74 -1.78 6.07
CA VAL A 40 3.21 -0.98 7.19
C VAL A 40 2.92 -1.91 8.34
N ASP A 41 3.65 -1.78 9.43
CA ASP A 41 3.37 -2.53 10.65
C ASP A 41 2.13 -1.95 11.35
N LEU A 42 1.13 -2.80 11.59
CA LEU A 42 -0.09 -2.44 12.31
C LEU A 42 -0.06 -2.97 13.75
N ALA A 43 1.05 -3.57 14.19
CA ALA A 43 1.22 -3.95 15.58
C ALA A 43 1.13 -2.71 16.48
N GLN A 44 0.25 -2.79 17.48
CA GLN A 44 0.14 -1.76 18.49
C GLN A 44 1.46 -1.70 19.26
N LYS A 45 2.18 -0.57 19.16
CA LYS A 45 3.26 -0.28 20.09
C LYS A 45 2.62 -0.07 21.47
N LYS A 46 2.87 -1.00 22.40
CA LYS A 46 2.69 -0.70 23.82
C LYS A 46 3.77 0.33 24.16
N GLN A 47 3.34 1.56 24.46
CA GLN A 47 4.16 2.53 25.18
C GLN A 47 4.21 2.15 26.65
#